data_AF-A0A4U8S0Z8-F1
#
_entry.id   AF-A0A4U8S0Z8-F1
#
_cell.length_a   1.000
_cell.length_b   1.000
_cell.length_c   1.000
_cell.angle_alpha   90.00
_cell.angle_beta   90.00
_cell.angle_gamma   90.00
#
_symmetry.space_group_name_H-M   'P 1'
#
loop_
_entity.id
_entity.type
_entity.pdbx_description
1 polymer ?
#
loop_
_entity_poly.entity_id
_entity_poly.type
_entity_poly.pdbx_seq_one_letter_code
_entity_poly.pdbx_strand_id
1 'polypeptide(L)'
;MSSQVTFSIKQEHKSIFLFANNGDYIDCHTIYTQIYQIMQNSKEYREYKDFAEQALLNYQFYIFLDSILLQGSKETKSNPLFFGTLDSKDSNLGLDTLKPIYHLIGEIDSNSIE
;
A
#
# COMPACT_ATOMS: atom_id res chain seq x y z
N MET A 1 14.36 -16.27 -3.60
CA MET A 1 14.75 -15.28 -2.56
C MET A 1 13.47 -14.87 -1.87
N SER A 2 13.41 -14.95 -0.54
CA SER A 2 12.23 -14.48 0.21
C SER A 2 12.20 -12.97 0.10
N SER A 3 11.24 -12.43 -0.66
CA SER A 3 10.95 -11.00 -0.68
C SER A 3 10.54 -10.61 0.73
N GLN A 4 11.39 -9.86 1.43
CA GLN A 4 11.08 -9.38 2.77
C GLN A 4 10.35 -8.05 2.65
N VAL A 5 9.11 -8.00 3.10
CA VAL A 5 8.32 -6.77 3.15
C VAL A 5 8.99 -5.76 4.07
N THR A 6 9.16 -4.53 3.59
CA THR A 6 9.60 -3.40 4.42
C THR A 6 8.37 -2.69 4.99
N PHE A 7 8.33 -2.49 6.31
CA PHE A 7 7.20 -1.83 6.94
C PHE A 7 7.59 -1.01 8.17
N SER A 8 6.68 -0.14 8.61
CA SER A 8 6.69 0.53 9.91
C SER A 8 5.34 0.33 10.59
N ILE A 9 5.31 0.24 11.91
CA ILE A 9 4.08 0.13 12.71
C ILE A 9 3.96 1.31 13.68
N LYS A 10 2.73 1.78 13.91
CA LYS A 10 2.37 2.82 14.87
C LYS A 10 1.20 2.34 15.71
N GLN A 11 1.48 1.89 16.93
CA GLN A 11 0.50 1.26 17.81
C GLN A 11 -0.61 2.22 18.24
N GLU A 12 -0.26 3.48 18.50
CA GLU A 12 -1.17 4.51 18.97
C GLU A 12 -2.26 4.84 17.92
N HIS A 13 -1.93 4.72 16.65
CA HIS A 13 -2.85 4.95 15.52
C HIS A 13 -3.39 3.64 14.91
N LYS A 14 -3.03 2.47 15.48
CA LYS A 14 -3.27 1.16 14.87
C LYS A 14 -2.98 1.15 13.37
N SER A 15 -1.81 1.66 12.98
CA SER A 15 -1.45 1.86 11.57
C SER A 15 -0.19 1.08 11.22
N ILE A 16 -0.21 0.45 10.04
CA ILE A 16 0.94 -0.24 9.43
C ILE A 16 1.21 0.42 8.08
N PHE A 17 2.45 0.80 7.85
CA PHE A 17 2.92 1.42 6.62
C PHE A 17 3.82 0.43 5.90
N LEU A 18 3.40 0.00 4.72
CA LEU A 18 4.19 -0.85 3.83
C LEU A 18 4.96 0.03 2.84
N PHE A 19 6.24 -0.25 2.67
CA PHE A 19 7.11 0.46 1.74
C PHE A 19 7.48 -0.48 0.60
N ALA A 20 6.80 -0.34 -0.52
CA ALA A 20 7.04 -1.08 -1.75
C ALA A 20 7.87 -0.25 -2.73
N ASN A 21 8.72 -0.95 -3.47
CA ASN A 21 9.45 -0.46 -4.62
C ASN A 21 8.90 -1.10 -5.90
N ASN A 22 9.28 -0.54 -7.06
CA ASN A 22 8.95 -1.15 -8.33
C ASN A 22 9.45 -2.60 -8.42
N GLY A 23 8.53 -3.53 -8.74
CA GLY A 23 8.80 -4.96 -8.82
C GLY A 23 8.59 -5.73 -7.51
N ASP A 24 8.27 -5.06 -6.40
CA ASP A 24 7.90 -5.74 -5.16
C ASP A 24 6.53 -6.41 -5.32
N TYR A 25 6.41 -7.60 -4.70
CA TYR A 25 5.18 -8.36 -4.65
C TYR A 25 4.64 -8.39 -3.22
N ILE A 26 3.42 -7.88 -3.04
CA ILE A 26 2.69 -7.92 -1.77
C ILE A 26 1.53 -8.90 -1.91
N ASP A 27 1.60 -10.00 -1.17
CA ASP A 27 0.49 -10.93 -1.03
C ASP A 27 -0.43 -10.49 0.12
N CYS A 28 -1.56 -9.88 -0.22
CA CYS A 28 -2.56 -9.41 0.73
C CYS A 28 -3.15 -10.52 1.60
N HIS A 29 -3.09 -11.79 1.19
CA HIS A 29 -3.59 -12.91 1.98
C HIS A 29 -2.63 -13.24 3.13
N THR A 30 -1.32 -13.18 2.88
CA THR A 30 -0.30 -13.62 3.84
C THR A 30 0.40 -12.46 4.56
N ILE A 31 0.17 -11.21 4.14
CA ILE A 31 0.86 -10.02 4.66
C ILE A 31 0.82 -9.88 6.18
N TYR A 32 -0.32 -10.19 6.81
CA TYR A 32 -0.49 -10.10 8.26
C TYR A 32 0.44 -11.07 9.00
N THR A 33 0.45 -12.34 8.56
CA THR A 33 1.30 -13.37 9.15
C THR A 33 2.78 -13.10 8.88
N GLN A 34 3.13 -12.59 7.70
CA GLN A 34 4.51 -12.18 7.40
C GLN A 34 4.99 -11.07 8.34
N ILE A 35 4.20 -10.01 8.53
CA ILE A 35 4.52 -8.91 9.45
C ILE A 35 4.62 -9.39 10.88
N TYR A 36 3.66 -10.21 11.32
CA TYR A 36 3.70 -10.83 12.64
C TYR A 36 5.00 -11.60 12.86
N GLN A 37 5.38 -12.46 11.93
CA GLN A 37 6.61 -13.23 12.02
C GLN A 37 7.85 -12.34 12.07
N ILE A 38 7.91 -11.26 11.28
CA ILE A 38 9.01 -10.29 11.34
C ILE A 38 9.07 -9.62 12.71
N MET A 39 7.92 -9.21 13.27
CA MET A 39 7.85 -8.60 14.60
C MET A 39 8.36 -9.55 15.68
N GLN A 40 7.98 -10.83 15.64
CA GLN A 40 8.39 -11.81 16.63
C GLN A 40 9.88 -12.19 16.56
N ASN A 41 10.45 -12.19 15.35
CA ASN A 41 11.80 -12.68 15.09
C ASN A 41 12.87 -11.57 15.02
N SER A 42 12.48 -10.30 14.88
CA SER A 42 13.41 -9.18 14.80
C SER A 42 13.75 -8.57 16.17
N LYS A 43 14.98 -8.08 16.31
CA LYS A 43 15.39 -7.29 17.49
C LYS A 43 14.83 -5.86 17.45
N GLU A 44 14.45 -5.38 16.27
CA GLU A 44 13.91 -4.03 16.05
C GLU A 44 12.51 -3.87 16.67
N TYR A 45 11.70 -4.93 16.61
CA TYR A 45 10.29 -4.92 17.05
C TYR A 45 10.09 -5.54 18.45
N ARG A 46 11.09 -5.44 19.33
CA ARG A 46 11.03 -6.05 20.68
C ARG A 46 9.82 -5.62 21.51
N GLU A 47 9.39 -4.38 21.36
CA GLU A 47 8.21 -3.83 22.05
C GLU A 47 6.89 -4.51 21.63
N TYR A 48 6.90 -5.27 20.53
CA TYR A 48 5.76 -6.01 20.00
C TYR A 48 5.85 -7.53 20.21
N LYS A 49 6.76 -8.03 21.06
CA LYS A 49 6.87 -9.48 21.29
C LYS A 49 5.64 -10.10 21.95
N ASP A 50 4.93 -9.35 22.78
CA ASP A 50 3.71 -9.85 23.44
C ASP A 50 2.44 -9.56 22.60
N PHE A 51 2.60 -9.09 21.37
CA PHE A 51 1.48 -8.78 20.48
C PHE A 51 0.82 -10.07 19.99
N ALA A 52 -0.49 -10.20 20.13
CA ALA A 52 -1.23 -11.33 19.55
C ALA A 52 -1.34 -11.16 18.03
N GLU A 53 -1.16 -12.24 17.26
CA GLU A 53 -1.25 -12.20 15.79
C GLU A 53 -2.59 -11.61 15.31
N GLN A 54 -3.71 -12.02 15.94
CA GLN A 54 -5.04 -11.52 15.57
C GLN A 54 -5.22 -10.02 15.85
N ALA A 55 -4.40 -9.41 16.72
CA ALA A 55 -4.50 -7.99 16.99
C ALA A 55 -4.12 -7.14 15.76
N LEU A 56 -3.26 -7.65 14.86
CA LEU A 56 -2.86 -6.98 13.62
C LEU A 56 -4.00 -6.87 12.61
N LEU A 57 -5.02 -7.72 12.69
CA LEU A 57 -6.23 -7.61 11.85
C LEU A 57 -7.03 -6.31 12.12
N ASN A 58 -6.81 -5.68 13.27
CA ASN A 58 -7.44 -4.42 13.63
C ASN A 58 -6.59 -3.19 13.25
N TYR A 59 -5.46 -3.39 12.57
CA TYR A 59 -4.62 -2.31 12.09
C TYR A 59 -5.01 -1.93 10.68
N GLN A 60 -4.99 -0.63 10.39
CA GLN A 60 -5.16 -0.12 9.05
C GLN A 60 -3.81 -0.13 8.31
N PHE A 61 -3.84 -0.64 7.09
CA PHE A 61 -2.67 -0.73 6.22
C PHE A 61 -2.63 0.45 5.24
N TYR A 62 -1.44 0.99 5.06
CA TYR A 62 -1.11 2.03 4.11
C TYR A 62 0.03 1.55 3.24
N ILE A 63 -0.05 1.74 1.93
CA ILE A 63 0.99 1.33 0.99
C ILE A 63 1.64 2.58 0.41
N PHE A 64 2.96 2.64 0.52
CA PHE A 64 3.79 3.59 -0.18
C PHE A 64 4.47 2.87 -1.35
N LEU A 65 4.30 3.39 -2.56
CA LEU A 65 5.05 2.95 -3.75
C LEU A 65 6.02 4.07 -4.12
N ASP A 66 7.32 3.78 -4.15
CA ASP A 66 8.36 4.77 -4.45
C ASP A 66 8.20 6.08 -3.63
N SER A 67 7.92 5.93 -2.33
CA SER A 67 7.64 7.01 -1.36
C SER A 67 6.34 7.80 -1.58
N ILE A 68 5.44 7.34 -2.46
CA ILE A 68 4.12 7.94 -2.69
C ILE A 68 3.06 7.10 -1.98
N LEU A 69 2.30 7.71 -1.07
CA LEU A 69 1.15 7.06 -0.43
C LEU A 69 0.05 6.80 -1.46
N LEU A 70 -0.34 5.54 -1.63
CA LEU A 70 -1.49 5.13 -2.43
C LEU A 70 -2.76 5.34 -1.60
N GLN A 71 -3.62 6.31 -1.96
CA GLN A 71 -4.82 6.62 -1.17
C GLN A 71 -6.04 5.78 -1.54
N GLY A 72 -5.85 4.76 -2.40
CA GLY A 72 -6.90 3.84 -2.80
C GLY A 72 -8.11 4.59 -3.33
N SER A 73 -7.91 5.38 -4.39
CA SER A 73 -8.98 6.04 -5.17
C SER A 73 -9.53 7.35 -4.62
N LYS A 74 -9.07 7.81 -3.46
CA LYS A 74 -9.49 9.11 -2.92
C LYS A 74 -8.88 10.28 -3.70
N GLU A 75 -7.87 10.03 -4.52
CA GLU A 75 -7.30 11.06 -5.39
C GLU A 75 -8.31 11.51 -6.48
N THR A 76 -9.18 10.62 -6.95
CA THR A 76 -10.12 10.90 -8.05
C THR A 76 -11.47 10.21 -7.82
N LYS A 77 -12.50 10.95 -7.37
CA LYS A 77 -13.84 10.37 -7.08
C LYS A 77 -14.49 9.68 -8.28
N SER A 78 -14.17 10.11 -9.50
CA SER A 78 -14.72 9.57 -10.75
C SER A 78 -13.95 8.39 -11.31
N ASN A 79 -12.68 8.20 -10.92
CA ASN A 79 -11.74 7.33 -11.62
C ASN A 79 -10.85 6.55 -10.64
N PRO A 80 -11.42 5.68 -9.79
CA PRO A 80 -10.75 5.12 -8.62
C PRO A 80 -9.43 4.37 -8.89
N LEU A 81 -9.20 3.97 -10.13
CA LEU A 81 -8.00 3.23 -10.52
C LEU A 81 -6.89 4.13 -11.07
N PHE A 82 -7.12 5.44 -11.17
CA PHE A 82 -6.11 6.40 -11.64
C PHE A 82 -5.45 7.11 -10.45
N PHE A 83 -4.13 7.14 -10.48
CA PHE A 83 -3.27 7.72 -9.44
C PHE A 83 -2.31 8.71 -10.09
N GLY A 84 -1.99 9.81 -9.41
CA GLY A 84 -1.11 10.84 -9.95
C GLY A 84 -1.06 12.09 -9.08
N THR A 85 -0.43 13.14 -9.59
CA THR A 85 -0.48 14.45 -8.92
C THR A 85 -1.89 15.02 -9.04
N LEU A 86 -2.47 15.50 -7.94
CA LEU A 86 -3.79 16.15 -7.96
C LEU A 86 -3.76 17.47 -8.76
N ASP A 87 -4.74 17.67 -9.62
CA ASP A 87 -5.04 18.99 -10.19
C ASP A 87 -6.42 19.45 -9.75
N SER A 88 -6.43 20.38 -8.80
CA SER A 88 -7.65 21.01 -8.27
C SER A 88 -8.48 21.78 -9.31
N LYS A 89 -7.94 22.03 -10.50
CA LYS A 89 -8.60 22.75 -11.60
C LYS A 89 -9.11 21.83 -12.69
N ASP A 90 -8.68 20.57 -12.74
CA ASP A 90 -9.21 19.60 -13.69
C ASP A 90 -10.54 19.04 -13.21
N SER A 91 -11.58 19.21 -14.02
CA SER A 91 -12.93 18.70 -13.74
C SER A 91 -13.14 17.26 -14.22
N ASN A 92 -12.18 16.64 -14.91
CA ASN A 92 -12.37 15.36 -15.58
C ASN A 92 -11.79 14.18 -14.78
N LEU A 93 -10.45 14.09 -14.71
CA LEU A 93 -9.76 13.07 -13.91
C LEU A 93 -9.49 13.59 -12.50
N GLY A 94 -9.31 14.90 -12.32
CA GLY A 94 -8.86 15.49 -11.05
C GLY A 94 -7.36 15.31 -10.82
N LEU A 95 -6.63 14.98 -11.88
CA LEU A 95 -5.17 14.76 -11.88
C LEU A 95 -4.50 15.70 -12.88
N ASP A 96 -3.28 16.10 -12.57
CA ASP A 96 -2.42 16.91 -13.43
C ASP A 96 -1.97 16.08 -14.64
N THR A 97 -2.62 16.31 -15.79
CA THR A 97 -2.37 15.60 -17.05
C THR A 97 -1.03 15.92 -17.70
N LEU A 98 -0.28 16.91 -17.19
CA LEU A 98 1.09 17.20 -17.62
C LEU A 98 2.14 16.38 -16.86
N LYS A 99 1.72 15.62 -15.85
CA LYS A 99 2.57 14.73 -15.06
C LYS A 99 2.22 13.26 -15.31
N PRO A 100 3.09 12.32 -14.92
CA PRO A 100 2.77 10.90 -15.00
C PRO A 100 1.48 10.57 -14.24
N ILE A 101 0.61 9.82 -14.91
CA ILE A 101 -0.62 9.25 -14.36
C ILE A 101 -0.50 7.74 -14.46
N TYR A 102 -0.80 7.04 -13.37
CA TYR A 102 -0.74 5.59 -13.25
C TYR A 102 -2.16 5.03 -13.22
N HIS A 103 -2.39 3.90 -13.89
CA HIS A 103 -3.68 3.21 -13.90
C HIS A 103 -3.49 1.78 -13.35
N LEU A 104 -4.21 1.44 -12.28
CA LEU A 104 -4.22 0.09 -11.74
C LEU A 104 -5.19 -0.78 -12.55
N ILE A 105 -4.66 -1.64 -13.40
CA ILE A 105 -5.42 -2.57 -14.24
C ILE A 105 -5.23 -3.98 -13.69
N GLY A 106 -6.34 -4.74 -13.54
CA GLY A 106 -6.26 -6.16 -13.22
C GLY A 106 -5.81 -6.98 -14.44
N GLU A 107 -5.06 -8.07 -14.23
CA GLU A 107 -4.48 -8.93 -15.30
C GLU A 107 -5.48 -9.33 -16.41
N ILE A 108 -6.76 -9.43 -16.07
CA ILE A 108 -7.83 -9.86 -16.98
C ILE A 108 -8.23 -8.77 -17.99
N ASP A 109 -8.00 -7.50 -17.65
CA ASP A 109 -8.45 -6.34 -18.44
C ASP A 109 -7.35 -5.79 -19.38
N SER A 110 -6.10 -6.26 -19.26
CA SER A 110 -4.99 -5.82 -20.14
C SER A 110 -5.19 -6.23 -21.60
N ASN A 111 -5.99 -7.26 -21.88
CA ASN A 111 -6.33 -7.68 -23.25
C ASN A 111 -7.39 -6.79 -23.92
N SER A 112 -7.89 -5.77 -23.22
CA SER A 112 -8.97 -4.89 -23.69
C SER A 112 -8.48 -3.51 -24.15
N ILE A 113 -7.18 -3.24 -24.02
CA ILE A 113 -6.55 -1.98 -24.45
C ILE A 113 -5.73 -2.25 -25.71
N GLU A 114 -6.43 -2.43 -26.84
CA GLU A 114 -5.90 -2.23 -28.20
C GLU A 114 -6.60 -1.04 -28.85
#